data_AF-A0A0B5ANJ8-F1
#
_entry.id   AF-A0A0B5ANJ8-F1
#
_cell.length_a   1.000
_cell.length_b   1.000
_cell.length_c   1.000
_cell.angle_alpha   90.00
_cell.angle_beta   90.00
_cell.angle_gamma   90.00
#
_symmetry.space_group_name_H-M   'P 1'
#
loop_
_entity.id
_entity.type
_entity.pdbx_description
1 polymer ?
#
loop_
_entity_poly.entity_id
_entity_poly.type
_entity_poly.pdbx_seq_one_letter_code
_entity_poly.pdbx_strand_id
1 'polypeptide(L)'
;MAVFFLLLFVVAAFALFVGLVKPDFVLRWVPEGKRSRKRVMMYFGASMVTFFIMIGVTAEPAEQDIAGVEEAEADAAAAQAEEEEAERLAEEEAEREAEEEAERVVAEEEEQEAEEEAEKLAAEEAEREAEEEAERLAAEEAEREAEEESERLAAEEAEREAEEEAERIAAEEAEAEEEAERLAAEEAEAAAGTMSQQQAVQTAESYLSFTAFSKSGLVDQLEFEGFSTEDATFAVENISVNWTEQAVKSAESYLDYTAFSKSGLIDQLEFEGFSTEDATYAVENISVDWSEQAVKSAESYLDFTSFSRSGLIDQLIFEGFSVEDATNAVDMVGL
;
A
#
# COMPACT_ATOMS: atom_id res chain seq x y z
N MET A 1 -36.43 -97.64 57.33
CA MET A 1 -35.44 -97.28 58.35
C MET A 1 -34.14 -96.79 57.72
N ALA A 2 -33.49 -97.57 56.83
CA ALA A 2 -32.22 -97.19 56.18
C ALA A 2 -32.25 -95.83 55.43
N VAL A 3 -33.34 -95.51 54.71
CA VAL A 3 -33.48 -94.25 53.96
C VAL A 3 -33.51 -93.01 54.88
N PHE A 4 -34.08 -93.13 56.09
CA PHE A 4 -34.10 -92.03 57.06
C PHE A 4 -32.69 -91.75 57.63
N PHE A 5 -31.90 -92.78 57.88
CA PHE A 5 -30.52 -92.65 58.33
C PHE A 5 -29.57 -92.12 57.24
N LEU A 6 -29.79 -92.50 55.98
CA LEU A 6 -29.08 -91.93 54.84
C LEU A 6 -29.37 -90.44 54.68
N LEU A 7 -30.62 -90.01 54.87
CA LEU A 7 -30.99 -88.60 54.81
C LEU A 7 -30.34 -87.80 55.96
N LEU A 8 -30.30 -88.35 57.17
CA LEU A 8 -29.56 -87.73 58.30
C LEU A 8 -28.05 -87.67 58.07
N PHE A 9 -27.46 -88.69 57.42
CA PHE A 9 -26.04 -88.70 57.05
C PHE A 9 -25.72 -87.57 56.06
N VAL A 10 -26.55 -87.40 55.01
CA VAL A 10 -26.37 -86.33 54.01
C VAL A 10 -26.53 -84.94 54.64
N VAL A 11 -27.49 -84.74 55.55
CA VAL A 11 -27.67 -83.48 56.28
C VAL A 11 -26.49 -83.19 57.21
N ALA A 12 -25.95 -84.20 57.91
CA ALA A 12 -24.77 -84.05 58.75
C ALA A 12 -23.50 -83.71 57.93
N ALA A 13 -23.33 -84.32 56.75
CA ALA A 13 -22.23 -84.03 55.84
C ALA A 13 -22.30 -82.59 55.29
N PHE A 14 -23.51 -82.12 54.93
CA PHE A 14 -23.73 -80.74 54.49
C PHE A 14 -23.45 -79.73 55.62
N ALA A 15 -23.93 -80.01 56.84
CA ALA A 15 -23.65 -79.15 58.00
C ALA A 15 -22.16 -79.09 58.35
N LEU A 16 -21.40 -80.17 58.12
CA LEU A 16 -19.94 -80.22 58.31
C LEU A 16 -19.21 -79.34 57.30
N PHE A 17 -19.55 -79.42 56.00
CA PHE A 17 -18.95 -78.59 54.95
C PHE A 17 -19.23 -77.10 55.14
N VAL A 18 -20.48 -76.74 55.43
CA VAL A 18 -20.85 -75.33 55.66
C VAL A 18 -20.26 -74.81 56.98
N GLY A 19 -20.25 -75.62 58.04
CA GLY A 19 -19.72 -75.23 59.36
C GLY A 19 -18.20 -75.08 59.41
N LEU A 20 -17.45 -75.70 58.50
CA LEU A 20 -16.01 -75.46 58.33
C LEU A 20 -15.72 -74.06 57.78
N VAL A 21 -16.55 -73.57 56.86
CA VAL A 21 -16.41 -72.23 56.26
C VAL A 21 -16.93 -71.15 57.21
N LYS A 22 -18.12 -71.33 57.78
CA LYS A 22 -18.77 -70.39 58.72
C LYS A 22 -19.29 -71.11 59.99
N PRO A 23 -18.46 -71.24 61.04
CA PRO A 23 -18.86 -71.97 62.25
C PRO A 23 -20.02 -71.31 63.02
N ASP A 24 -20.19 -69.99 62.90
CA ASP A 24 -21.25 -69.24 63.59
C ASP A 24 -22.66 -69.53 63.07
N PHE A 25 -22.76 -69.90 61.79
CA PHE A 25 -24.03 -70.20 61.14
C PHE A 25 -24.61 -71.54 61.61
N VAL A 26 -23.75 -72.56 61.77
CA VAL A 26 -24.16 -73.92 62.15
C VAL A 26 -24.25 -74.09 63.67
N LEU A 27 -23.39 -73.42 64.45
CA LEU A 27 -23.37 -73.51 65.93
C LEU A 27 -24.18 -72.39 66.62
N ARG A 28 -25.28 -71.93 66.00
CA ARG A 28 -26.10 -70.81 66.49
C ARG A 28 -26.67 -71.03 67.90
N TRP A 29 -26.81 -72.29 68.34
CA TRP A 29 -27.29 -72.64 69.69
C TRP A 29 -26.19 -72.64 70.78
N VAL A 30 -24.92 -72.42 70.40
CA VAL A 30 -23.77 -72.40 71.33
C VAL A 30 -23.39 -70.94 71.65
N PRO A 31 -22.99 -70.60 72.89
CA PRO A 31 -22.55 -69.24 73.26
C PRO A 31 -21.42 -68.73 72.37
N GLU A 32 -21.47 -67.44 71.99
CA GLU A 32 -20.63 -66.83 70.94
C GLU A 32 -19.11 -67.06 71.14
N GLY A 33 -18.60 -66.93 72.37
CA GLY A 33 -17.17 -67.12 72.66
C GLY A 33 -16.65 -68.56 72.53
N LYS A 34 -17.49 -69.51 72.14
CA LYS A 34 -17.19 -70.95 72.11
C LYS A 34 -17.45 -71.60 70.75
N ARG A 35 -17.83 -70.84 69.72
CA ARG A 35 -18.04 -71.34 68.36
C ARG A 35 -16.70 -71.45 67.64
N SER A 36 -16.31 -72.66 67.25
CA SER A 36 -15.06 -72.86 66.52
C SER A 36 -15.16 -74.04 65.55
N ARG A 37 -14.38 -74.00 64.47
CA ARG A 37 -14.28 -75.06 63.45
C ARG A 37 -13.96 -76.43 64.09
N LYS A 38 -13.15 -76.43 65.15
CA LYS A 38 -12.80 -77.64 65.92
C LYS A 38 -14.02 -78.30 66.58
N ARG A 39 -15.01 -77.52 67.04
CA ARG A 39 -16.25 -78.08 67.61
C ARG A 39 -17.24 -78.54 66.56
N VAL A 40 -17.28 -77.89 65.40
CA VAL A 40 -18.07 -78.37 64.25
C VAL A 40 -17.60 -79.78 63.87
N MET A 41 -16.29 -80.00 63.74
CA MET A 41 -15.74 -81.34 63.51
C MET A 41 -16.07 -82.31 64.65
N MET A 42 -15.96 -81.89 65.91
CA MET A 42 -16.25 -82.77 67.05
C MET A 42 -17.72 -83.25 67.07
N TYR A 43 -18.69 -82.37 66.82
CA TYR A 43 -20.12 -82.75 66.87
C TYR A 43 -20.58 -83.47 65.60
N PHE A 44 -20.30 -82.89 64.43
CA PHE A 44 -20.83 -83.43 63.17
C PHE A 44 -19.96 -84.58 62.63
N GLY A 45 -18.64 -84.56 62.84
CA GLY A 45 -17.75 -85.68 62.49
C GLY A 45 -18.04 -86.93 63.32
N ALA A 46 -18.25 -86.80 64.64
CA ALA A 46 -18.63 -87.92 65.49
C ALA A 46 -20.01 -88.51 65.12
N SER A 47 -20.97 -87.65 64.75
CA SER A 47 -22.28 -88.11 64.28
C SER A 47 -22.21 -88.85 62.94
N MET A 48 -21.33 -88.42 62.03
CA MET A 48 -21.15 -89.03 60.70
C MET A 48 -20.61 -90.46 60.79
N VAL A 49 -19.68 -90.71 61.70
CA VAL A 49 -19.15 -92.07 61.97
C VAL A 49 -20.23 -92.97 62.59
N THR A 50 -21.05 -92.43 63.50
CA THR A 50 -22.14 -93.20 64.13
C THR A 50 -23.21 -93.61 63.12
N PHE A 51 -23.58 -92.71 62.21
CA PHE A 51 -24.56 -93.04 61.16
C PHE A 51 -24.00 -94.00 60.10
N PHE A 52 -22.71 -93.91 59.76
CA PHE A 52 -22.05 -94.86 58.86
C PHE A 52 -22.03 -96.29 59.43
N ILE A 53 -21.75 -96.44 60.73
CA ILE A 53 -21.79 -97.74 61.43
C ILE A 53 -23.22 -98.31 61.48
N MET A 54 -24.24 -97.47 61.71
CA MET A 54 -25.65 -97.90 61.70
C MET A 54 -26.15 -98.32 60.30
N ILE A 55 -25.65 -97.70 59.23
CA ILE A 55 -25.93 -98.12 57.84
C ILE A 55 -25.27 -99.47 57.56
N GLY A 56 -24.03 -99.68 58.01
CA GLY A 56 -23.31 -100.95 57.83
C GLY A 56 -23.89 -102.14 58.60
N VAL A 57 -24.64 -101.91 59.68
CA VAL A 57 -25.27 -102.97 60.50
C VAL A 57 -26.69 -103.35 60.03
N THR A 58 -27.27 -102.61 59.08
CA THR A 58 -28.67 -102.83 58.64
C THR A 58 -28.81 -103.27 57.18
N ALA A 59 -27.70 -103.59 56.51
CA ALA A 59 -27.67 -104.17 55.18
C ALA A 59 -27.34 -105.67 55.28
N GLU A 60 -28.28 -106.54 54.92
CA GLU A 60 -28.08 -108.00 54.85
C GLU A 60 -27.43 -108.42 53.51
N PRO A 61 -26.63 -109.51 53.50
CA PRO A 61 -25.67 -109.82 52.44
C PRO A 61 -26.28 -110.71 51.34
N ALA A 62 -25.77 -110.58 50.11
CA ALA A 62 -26.04 -111.51 49.02
C ALA A 62 -24.82 -112.42 48.77
N GLU A 63 -25.08 -113.72 48.78
CA GLU A 63 -24.20 -114.89 48.63
C GLU A 63 -23.58 -115.00 47.21
N GLN A 64 -22.27 -115.27 47.10
CA GLN A 64 -21.64 -116.56 46.71
C GLN A 64 -22.20 -117.23 45.44
N ASP A 65 -21.33 -117.44 44.45
CA ASP A 65 -21.18 -118.76 43.83
C ASP A 65 -19.76 -118.95 43.25
N ILE A 66 -19.14 -120.06 43.63
CA ILE A 66 -17.77 -120.51 43.33
C ILE A 66 -17.88 -121.98 42.99
N ALA A 67 -17.41 -122.41 41.81
CA ALA A 67 -16.78 -123.73 41.60
C ALA A 67 -16.38 -123.94 40.12
N GLY A 68 -15.14 -124.38 39.90
CA GLY A 68 -14.75 -125.10 38.68
C GLY A 68 -13.38 -124.75 38.14
N VAL A 69 -12.34 -125.24 38.81
CA VAL A 69 -10.92 -125.09 38.48
C VAL A 69 -10.49 -126.02 37.33
N GLU A 70 -9.42 -125.61 36.65
CA GLU A 70 -8.50 -126.39 35.81
C GLU A 70 -8.86 -126.65 34.33
N GLU A 71 -8.64 -125.62 33.50
CA GLU A 71 -7.87 -125.82 32.27
C GLU A 71 -7.13 -124.53 31.83
N ALA A 72 -5.80 -124.64 31.80
CA ALA A 72 -4.86 -123.95 30.88
C ALA A 72 -4.52 -122.45 31.09
N GLU A 73 -3.49 -122.24 31.90
CA GLU A 73 -2.60 -121.08 32.05
C GLU A 73 -1.85 -120.64 30.76
N ALA A 74 -2.54 -120.44 29.64
CA ALA A 74 -1.95 -119.94 28.38
C ALA A 74 -2.41 -118.51 27.99
N ASP A 75 -3.41 -117.94 28.69
CA ASP A 75 -4.05 -116.67 28.33
C ASP A 75 -3.60 -115.46 29.20
N ALA A 76 -2.98 -115.73 30.36
CA ALA A 76 -2.57 -114.69 31.30
C ALA A 76 -1.26 -113.96 30.90
N ALA A 77 -0.43 -114.57 30.03
CA ALA A 77 0.78 -113.94 29.50
C ALA A 77 0.51 -113.10 28.23
N ALA A 78 -0.56 -113.41 27.48
CA ALA A 78 -1.00 -112.62 26.34
C ALA A 78 -1.77 -111.36 26.78
N ALA A 79 -2.60 -111.48 27.83
CA ALA A 79 -3.33 -110.34 28.39
C ALA A 79 -2.41 -109.28 29.02
N GLN A 80 -1.32 -109.67 29.70
CA GLN A 80 -0.35 -108.71 30.24
C GLN A 80 0.50 -108.03 29.15
N ALA A 81 0.83 -108.74 28.06
CA ALA A 81 1.59 -108.16 26.94
C ALA A 81 0.74 -107.23 26.06
N GLU A 82 -0.55 -107.54 25.84
CA GLU A 82 -1.49 -106.64 25.16
C GLU A 82 -1.82 -105.41 26.01
N GLU A 83 -1.92 -105.53 27.34
CA GLU A 83 -2.15 -104.38 28.23
C GLU A 83 -0.93 -103.45 28.27
N GLU A 84 0.30 -103.98 28.32
CA GLU A 84 1.54 -103.18 28.26
C GLU A 84 1.78 -102.57 26.86
N GLU A 85 1.38 -103.25 25.78
CA GLU A 85 1.44 -102.73 24.41
C GLU A 85 0.35 -101.69 24.14
N ALA A 86 -0.87 -101.88 24.68
CA ALA A 86 -1.94 -100.89 24.63
C ALA A 86 -1.65 -99.67 25.50
N GLU A 87 -1.04 -99.83 26.66
CA GLU A 87 -0.64 -98.72 27.54
C GLU A 87 0.50 -97.92 26.91
N ARG A 88 1.49 -98.59 26.30
CA ARG A 88 2.59 -97.95 25.58
C ARG A 88 2.15 -97.26 24.28
N LEU A 89 1.18 -97.82 23.54
CA LEU A 89 0.58 -97.16 22.38
C LEU A 89 -0.30 -95.97 22.79
N ALA A 90 -1.04 -96.09 23.90
CA ALA A 90 -1.81 -94.98 24.45
C ALA A 90 -0.90 -93.87 25.00
N GLU A 91 0.25 -94.22 25.57
CA GLU A 91 1.25 -93.26 26.05
C GLU A 91 1.99 -92.60 24.88
N GLU A 92 2.36 -93.33 23.83
CA GLU A 92 2.96 -92.78 22.60
C GLU A 92 1.96 -91.91 21.79
N GLU A 93 0.69 -92.30 21.74
CA GLU A 93 -0.38 -91.50 21.12
C GLU A 93 -0.66 -90.24 21.95
N ALA A 94 -0.69 -90.34 23.29
CA ALA A 94 -0.82 -89.19 24.17
C ALA A 94 0.41 -88.26 24.12
N GLU A 95 1.62 -88.81 23.98
CA GLU A 95 2.85 -88.02 23.81
C GLU A 95 2.88 -87.32 22.45
N ARG A 96 2.46 -88.00 21.37
CA ARG A 96 2.33 -87.41 20.03
C ARG A 96 1.24 -86.35 19.95
N GLU A 97 0.08 -86.58 20.56
CA GLU A 97 -0.97 -85.57 20.66
C GLU A 97 -0.53 -84.38 21.50
N ALA A 98 0.21 -84.61 22.60
CA ALA A 98 0.80 -83.54 23.40
C ALA A 98 1.89 -82.76 22.65
N GLU A 99 2.71 -83.43 21.81
CA GLU A 99 3.75 -82.80 21.00
C GLU A 99 3.15 -82.03 19.81
N GLU A 100 2.16 -82.57 19.11
CA GLU A 100 1.42 -81.85 18.05
C GLU A 100 0.62 -80.67 18.62
N GLU A 101 0.01 -80.81 19.81
CA GLU A 101 -0.67 -79.71 20.49
C GLU A 101 0.33 -78.64 20.95
N ALA A 102 1.50 -79.03 21.47
CA ALA A 102 2.57 -78.10 21.82
C ALA A 102 3.13 -77.38 20.60
N GLU A 103 3.37 -78.08 19.48
CA GLU A 103 3.86 -77.47 18.23
C GLU A 103 2.82 -76.52 17.61
N ARG A 104 1.52 -76.88 17.67
CA ARG A 104 0.44 -76.01 17.19
C ARG A 104 0.27 -74.77 18.05
N VAL A 105 0.43 -74.87 19.38
CA VAL A 105 0.40 -73.72 20.28
C VAL A 105 1.59 -72.80 20.02
N VAL A 106 2.79 -73.35 19.81
CA VAL A 106 3.98 -72.56 19.46
C VAL A 106 3.81 -71.87 18.10
N ALA A 107 3.28 -72.57 17.08
CA ALA A 107 3.03 -71.99 15.76
C ALA A 107 1.93 -70.91 15.80
N GLU A 108 0.87 -71.09 16.59
CA GLU A 108 -0.19 -70.09 16.79
C GLU A 108 0.30 -68.88 17.58
N GLU A 109 1.18 -69.07 18.59
CA GLU A 109 1.87 -67.97 19.28
C GLU A 109 2.81 -67.21 18.33
N GLU A 110 3.59 -67.90 17.48
CA GLU A 110 4.46 -67.26 16.48
C GLU A 110 3.67 -66.50 15.41
N GLU A 111 2.53 -67.05 14.95
CA GLU A 111 1.64 -66.36 14.00
C GLU A 111 0.96 -65.14 14.63
N GLN A 112 0.50 -65.24 15.88
CA GLN A 112 -0.07 -64.11 16.63
C GLN A 112 0.98 -63.03 16.91
N GLU A 113 2.20 -63.38 17.31
CA GLU A 113 3.30 -62.42 17.48
C GLU A 113 3.64 -61.72 16.16
N ALA A 114 3.67 -62.46 15.03
CA ALA A 114 3.92 -61.89 13.72
C ALA A 114 2.79 -60.96 13.24
N GLU A 115 1.53 -61.29 13.53
CA GLU A 115 0.37 -60.46 13.19
C GLU A 115 0.31 -59.20 14.08
N GLU A 116 0.58 -59.30 15.39
CA GLU A 116 0.69 -58.15 16.29
C GLU A 116 1.87 -57.23 15.92
N GLU A 117 3.02 -57.78 15.53
CA GLU A 117 4.16 -57.00 15.06
C GLU A 117 3.83 -56.29 13.73
N ALA A 118 3.16 -56.98 12.79
CA ALA A 118 2.72 -56.38 11.54
C ALA A 118 1.67 -55.28 11.72
N GLU A 119 0.70 -55.47 12.62
CA GLU A 119 -0.32 -54.46 12.95
C GLU A 119 0.32 -53.24 13.64
N LYS A 120 1.26 -53.47 14.56
CA LYS A 120 1.98 -52.40 15.23
C LYS A 120 2.83 -51.58 14.27
N LEU A 121 3.54 -52.23 13.33
CA LEU A 121 4.31 -51.54 12.30
C LEU A 121 3.41 -50.75 11.35
N ALA A 122 2.27 -51.30 10.94
CA ALA A 122 1.30 -50.58 10.12
C ALA A 122 0.69 -49.38 10.84
N ALA A 123 0.43 -49.49 12.14
CA ALA A 123 -0.04 -48.39 12.98
C ALA A 123 1.04 -47.30 13.16
N GLU A 124 2.29 -47.68 13.41
CA GLU A 124 3.43 -46.75 13.52
C GLU A 124 3.71 -46.04 12.19
N GLU A 125 3.60 -46.75 11.07
CA GLU A 125 3.74 -46.14 9.73
C GLU A 125 2.60 -45.17 9.43
N ALA A 126 1.35 -45.52 9.74
CA ALA A 126 0.20 -44.64 9.57
C ALA A 126 0.26 -43.40 10.49
N GLU A 127 0.76 -43.55 11.73
CA GLU A 127 0.98 -42.43 12.64
C GLU A 127 2.09 -41.52 12.13
N ARG A 128 3.21 -42.08 11.68
CA ARG A 128 4.32 -41.33 11.07
C ARG A 128 3.88 -40.57 9.82
N GLU A 129 3.11 -41.19 8.93
CA GLU A 129 2.60 -40.52 7.72
C GLU A 129 1.64 -39.39 8.07
N ALA A 130 0.76 -39.59 9.07
CA ALA A 130 -0.14 -38.55 9.54
C ALA A 130 0.60 -37.38 10.21
N GLU A 131 1.66 -37.66 10.97
CA GLU A 131 2.51 -36.63 11.60
C GLU A 131 3.33 -35.86 10.56
N GLU A 132 3.94 -36.54 9.58
CA GLU A 132 4.67 -35.92 8.46
C GLU A 132 3.74 -35.06 7.59
N GLU A 133 2.50 -35.50 7.32
CA GLU A 133 1.52 -34.70 6.59
C GLU A 133 1.07 -33.47 7.40
N ALA A 134 0.84 -33.63 8.70
CA ALA A 134 0.50 -32.52 9.58
C ALA A 134 1.64 -31.48 9.70
N GLU A 135 2.89 -31.94 9.82
CA GLU A 135 4.06 -31.07 9.85
C GLU A 135 4.25 -30.33 8.52
N ARG A 136 4.09 -31.02 7.38
CA ARG A 136 4.15 -30.39 6.06
C ARG A 136 3.09 -29.32 5.87
N LEU A 137 1.85 -29.58 6.27
CA LEU A 137 0.76 -28.60 6.17
C LEU A 137 1.00 -27.40 7.09
N ALA A 138 1.49 -27.62 8.31
CA ALA A 138 1.85 -26.54 9.23
C ALA A 138 3.02 -25.70 8.69
N ALA A 139 4.02 -26.33 8.05
CA ALA A 139 5.13 -25.63 7.40
C ALA A 139 4.67 -24.83 6.17
N GLU A 140 3.80 -25.40 5.32
CA GLU A 140 3.23 -24.71 4.15
C GLU A 140 2.35 -23.53 4.57
N GLU A 141 1.54 -23.68 5.63
CA GLU A 141 0.74 -22.58 6.18
C GLU A 141 1.62 -21.47 6.75
N ALA A 142 2.68 -21.81 7.50
CA ALA A 142 3.64 -20.85 8.03
C ALA A 142 4.42 -20.12 6.92
N GLU A 143 4.80 -20.83 5.85
CA GLU A 143 5.46 -20.22 4.68
C GLU A 143 4.52 -19.27 3.94
N ARG A 144 3.26 -19.69 3.70
CA ARG A 144 2.24 -18.84 3.07
C ARG A 144 1.96 -17.58 3.90
N GLU A 145 1.81 -17.71 5.22
CA GLU A 145 1.60 -16.54 6.09
C GLU A 145 2.81 -15.59 6.08
N ALA A 146 4.03 -16.12 6.08
CA ALA A 146 5.24 -15.31 5.99
C ALA A 146 5.38 -14.61 4.63
N GLU A 147 5.01 -15.27 3.53
CA GLU A 147 5.00 -14.68 2.19
C GLU A 147 3.92 -13.60 2.07
N GLU A 148 2.68 -13.86 2.53
CA GLU A 148 1.59 -12.88 2.54
C GLU A 148 1.93 -11.65 3.41
N GLU A 149 2.59 -11.84 4.56
CA GLU A 149 3.05 -10.73 5.39
C GLU A 149 4.16 -9.92 4.70
N SER A 150 5.12 -10.61 4.07
CA SER A 150 6.19 -9.96 3.30
C SER A 150 5.64 -9.15 2.12
N GLU A 151 4.71 -9.72 1.35
CA GLU A 151 4.06 -9.03 0.23
C GLU A 151 3.25 -7.82 0.70
N ARG A 152 2.51 -7.95 1.80
CA ARG A 152 1.75 -6.84 2.38
C ARG A 152 2.66 -5.70 2.82
N LEU A 153 3.78 -5.99 3.48
CA LEU A 153 4.75 -4.99 3.90
C LEU A 153 5.41 -4.30 2.71
N ALA A 154 5.78 -5.06 1.67
CA ALA A 154 6.34 -4.49 0.44
C ALA A 154 5.32 -3.59 -0.30
N ALA A 155 4.05 -3.97 -0.32
CA ALA A 155 2.98 -3.16 -0.90
C ALA A 155 2.73 -1.87 -0.09
N GLU A 156 2.68 -1.96 1.24
CA GLU A 156 2.52 -0.80 2.14
C GLU A 156 3.71 0.17 2.03
N GLU A 157 4.94 -0.35 1.92
CA GLU A 157 6.13 0.48 1.70
C GLU A 157 6.10 1.17 0.32
N ALA A 158 5.73 0.44 -0.74
CA ALA A 158 5.61 1.02 -2.08
C ALA A 158 4.50 2.09 -2.18
N GLU A 159 3.37 1.90 -1.48
CA GLU A 159 2.29 2.89 -1.40
C GLU A 159 2.76 4.14 -0.66
N ARG A 160 3.45 3.99 0.49
CA ARG A 160 4.01 5.10 1.25
C ARG A 160 5.04 5.89 0.43
N GLU A 161 5.94 5.22 -0.28
CA GLU A 161 6.93 5.90 -1.13
C GLU A 161 6.27 6.65 -2.30
N ALA A 162 5.22 6.08 -2.89
CA ALA A 162 4.46 6.75 -3.95
C ALA A 162 3.69 7.98 -3.43
N GLU A 163 3.12 7.90 -2.22
CA GLU A 163 2.43 9.02 -1.58
C GLU A 163 3.42 10.14 -1.19
N GLU A 164 4.56 9.80 -0.58
CA GLU A 164 5.62 10.76 -0.23
C GLU A 164 6.19 11.46 -1.49
N GLU A 165 6.38 10.73 -2.58
CA GLU A 165 6.83 11.29 -3.86
C GLU A 165 5.76 12.20 -4.49
N ALA A 166 4.49 11.80 -4.45
CA ALA A 166 3.40 12.62 -4.95
C ALA A 166 3.23 13.92 -4.13
N GLU A 167 3.36 13.86 -2.81
CA GLU A 167 3.36 15.05 -1.94
C GLU A 167 4.56 15.96 -2.24
N ARG A 168 5.75 15.39 -2.46
CA ARG A 168 6.95 16.16 -2.81
C ARG A 168 6.79 16.89 -4.13
N ILE A 169 6.26 16.22 -5.16
CA ILE A 169 6.00 16.84 -6.47
C ILE A 169 4.94 17.94 -6.33
N ALA A 170 3.85 17.69 -5.61
CA ALA A 170 2.80 18.69 -5.40
C ALA A 170 3.32 19.92 -4.64
N ALA A 171 4.21 19.73 -3.66
CA ALA A 171 4.86 20.83 -2.95
C ALA A 171 5.82 21.62 -3.85
N GLU A 172 6.61 20.95 -4.68
CA GLU A 172 7.51 21.57 -5.65
C GLU A 172 6.73 22.36 -6.72
N GLU A 173 5.62 21.81 -7.23
CA GLU A 173 4.74 22.50 -8.17
C GLU A 173 4.09 23.75 -7.54
N ALA A 174 3.64 23.67 -6.29
CA ALA A 174 3.08 24.81 -5.57
C ALA A 174 4.11 25.91 -5.31
N GLU A 175 5.35 25.55 -4.94
CA GLU A 175 6.44 26.52 -4.77
C GLU A 175 6.82 27.18 -6.10
N ALA A 176 6.84 26.42 -7.20
CA ALA A 176 7.09 26.95 -8.54
C ALA A 176 5.97 27.90 -9.02
N GLU A 177 4.70 27.61 -8.70
CA GLU A 177 3.57 28.49 -9.01
C GLU A 177 3.65 29.80 -8.21
N GLU A 178 3.97 29.74 -6.90
CA GLU A 178 4.16 30.93 -6.08
C GLU A 178 5.34 31.79 -6.57
N GLU A 179 6.45 31.16 -6.96
CA GLU A 179 7.58 31.88 -7.55
C GLU A 179 7.21 32.54 -8.88
N ALA A 180 6.47 31.85 -9.75
CA ALA A 180 6.00 32.41 -11.00
C ALA A 180 5.06 33.61 -10.78
N GLU A 181 4.13 33.53 -9.82
CA GLU A 181 3.26 34.65 -9.46
C GLU A 181 4.07 35.83 -8.90
N ARG A 182 5.07 35.58 -8.07
CA ARG A 182 5.95 36.62 -7.52
C ARG A 182 6.73 37.33 -8.62
N LEU A 183 7.30 36.58 -9.56
CA LEU A 183 8.04 37.14 -10.70
C LEU A 183 7.11 37.96 -11.61
N ALA A 184 5.90 37.46 -11.87
CA ALA A 184 4.91 38.20 -12.65
C ALA A 184 4.47 39.50 -11.95
N ALA A 185 4.34 39.49 -10.62
CA ALA A 185 4.01 40.68 -9.84
C ALA A 185 5.17 41.70 -9.84
N GLU A 186 6.42 41.24 -9.71
CA GLU A 186 7.61 42.10 -9.79
C GLU A 186 7.76 42.73 -11.18
N GLU A 187 7.53 41.95 -12.25
CA GLU A 187 7.54 42.48 -13.62
C GLU A 187 6.42 43.50 -13.84
N ALA A 188 5.22 43.25 -13.32
CA ALA A 188 4.11 44.20 -13.40
C ALA A 188 4.38 45.49 -12.61
N GLU A 189 5.02 45.41 -11.44
CA GLU A 189 5.41 46.59 -10.66
C GLU A 189 6.50 47.39 -11.37
N ALA A 190 7.50 46.72 -11.95
CA ALA A 190 8.53 47.37 -12.77
C ALA A 190 7.92 48.05 -14.01
N ALA A 191 6.96 47.40 -14.67
CA ALA A 191 6.27 47.95 -15.85
C ALA A 191 5.34 49.12 -15.53
N ALA A 192 4.73 49.14 -14.33
CA ALA A 192 3.88 50.25 -13.89
C ALA A 192 4.67 51.55 -13.65
N GLY A 193 6.00 51.44 -13.52
CA GLY A 193 6.90 52.55 -13.24
C GLY A 193 6.73 53.13 -11.84
N THR A 194 7.68 53.98 -11.45
CA THR A 194 7.63 54.68 -10.17
C THR A 194 6.53 55.75 -10.16
N MET A 195 6.14 56.23 -8.97
CA MET A 195 5.22 57.39 -8.87
C MET A 195 5.76 58.64 -9.58
N SER A 196 7.08 58.83 -9.61
CA SER A 196 7.74 59.95 -10.32
C SER A 196 7.55 59.80 -11.83
N GLN A 197 7.78 58.59 -12.36
CA GLN A 197 7.56 58.24 -13.75
C GLN A 197 6.10 58.44 -14.18
N GLN A 198 5.13 58.01 -13.36
CA GLN A 198 3.70 58.22 -13.64
C GLN A 198 3.30 59.71 -13.63
N GLN A 199 3.93 60.51 -12.76
CA GLN A 199 3.72 61.96 -12.74
C GLN A 199 4.35 62.63 -13.97
N ALA A 200 5.53 62.18 -14.40
CA ALA A 200 6.18 62.64 -15.62
C ALA A 200 5.31 62.34 -16.86
N VAL A 201 4.71 61.14 -16.95
CA VAL A 201 3.76 60.75 -18.01
C VAL A 201 2.58 61.73 -18.07
N GLN A 202 1.90 61.95 -16.95
CA GLN A 202 0.75 62.87 -16.88
C GLN A 202 1.15 64.31 -17.26
N THR A 203 2.34 64.73 -16.85
CA THR A 203 2.87 66.06 -17.19
C THR A 203 3.14 66.15 -18.69
N ALA A 204 3.76 65.13 -19.28
CA ALA A 204 4.03 65.03 -20.71
C ALA A 204 2.74 65.10 -21.54
N GLU A 205 1.73 64.32 -21.17
CA GLU A 205 0.40 64.35 -21.81
C GLU A 205 -0.27 65.72 -21.68
N SER A 206 -0.13 66.37 -20.52
CA SER A 206 -0.62 67.73 -20.30
C SER A 206 0.06 68.71 -21.25
N TYR A 207 1.39 68.68 -21.40
CA TYR A 207 2.12 69.53 -22.36
C TYR A 207 1.63 69.33 -23.80
N LEU A 208 1.55 68.07 -24.24
CA LEU A 208 1.12 67.71 -25.58
C LEU A 208 -0.34 68.07 -25.89
N SER A 209 -1.15 68.37 -24.86
CA SER A 209 -2.52 68.82 -25.05
C SER A 209 -2.64 70.28 -25.51
N PHE A 210 -1.60 71.11 -25.30
CA PHE A 210 -1.64 72.53 -25.65
C PHE A 210 -0.47 73.02 -26.51
N THR A 211 0.66 72.31 -26.54
CA THR A 211 1.82 72.65 -27.36
C THR A 211 2.41 71.38 -28.01
N ALA A 212 2.86 71.51 -29.25
CA ALA A 212 3.54 70.43 -29.95
C ALA A 212 5.01 70.33 -29.52
N PHE A 213 5.52 69.12 -29.37
CA PHE A 213 6.92 68.86 -29.02
C PHE A 213 7.51 67.74 -29.88
N SER A 214 8.80 67.84 -30.14
CA SER A 214 9.61 66.69 -30.56
C SER A 214 9.80 65.74 -29.37
N LYS A 215 10.25 64.50 -29.64
CA LYS A 215 10.56 63.54 -28.56
C LYS A 215 11.60 64.10 -27.59
N SER A 216 12.73 64.57 -28.11
CA SER A 216 13.81 65.14 -27.29
C SER A 216 13.39 66.43 -26.62
N GLY A 217 12.64 67.30 -27.32
CA GLY A 217 12.14 68.54 -26.74
C GLY A 217 11.18 68.31 -25.58
N LEU A 218 10.33 67.27 -25.64
CA LEU A 218 9.47 66.91 -24.52
C LEU A 218 10.26 66.36 -23.33
N VAL A 219 11.32 65.57 -23.58
CA VAL A 219 12.25 65.13 -22.51
C VAL A 219 12.90 66.34 -21.85
N ASP A 220 13.50 67.24 -22.62
CA ASP A 220 14.15 68.46 -22.11
C ASP A 220 13.17 69.33 -21.31
N GLN A 221 11.92 69.42 -21.75
CA GLN A 221 10.87 70.16 -21.04
C GLN A 221 10.55 69.53 -19.68
N LEU A 222 10.47 68.20 -19.58
CA LEU A 222 10.24 67.50 -18.31
C LEU A 222 11.46 67.62 -17.39
N GLU A 223 12.68 67.56 -17.91
CA GLU A 223 13.89 67.81 -17.11
C GLU A 223 13.90 69.25 -16.54
N PHE A 224 13.45 70.23 -17.34
CA PHE A 224 13.28 71.61 -16.88
C PHE A 224 12.23 71.73 -15.76
N GLU A 225 11.15 70.94 -15.81
CA GLU A 225 10.16 70.82 -14.73
C GLU A 225 10.70 70.11 -13.47
N GLY A 226 11.92 69.58 -13.54
CA GLY A 226 12.63 68.98 -12.40
C GLY A 226 12.52 67.46 -12.30
N PHE A 227 11.99 66.80 -13.32
CA PHE A 227 12.08 65.34 -13.41
C PHE A 227 13.52 64.90 -13.68
N SER A 228 13.88 63.70 -13.23
CA SER A 228 15.16 63.11 -13.62
C SER A 228 15.16 62.75 -15.10
N THR A 229 16.34 62.69 -15.73
CA THR A 229 16.48 62.20 -17.12
C THR A 229 15.83 60.82 -17.30
N GLU A 230 15.92 59.96 -16.30
CA GLU A 230 15.31 58.63 -16.31
C GLU A 230 13.78 58.70 -16.32
N ASP A 231 13.18 59.52 -15.45
CA ASP A 231 11.72 59.69 -15.39
C ASP A 231 11.17 60.36 -16.64
N ALA A 232 11.87 61.37 -17.16
CA ALA A 232 11.49 62.10 -18.37
C ALA A 232 11.55 61.19 -19.61
N THR A 233 12.61 60.40 -19.76
CA THR A 233 12.75 59.44 -20.85
C THR A 233 11.68 58.36 -20.75
N PHE A 234 11.48 57.78 -19.57
CA PHE A 234 10.41 56.80 -19.33
C PHE A 234 9.05 57.37 -19.73
N ALA A 235 8.73 58.61 -19.34
CA ALA A 235 7.46 59.22 -19.67
C ALA A 235 7.23 59.33 -21.19
N VAL A 236 8.22 59.86 -21.91
CA VAL A 236 8.13 60.04 -23.37
C VAL A 236 8.08 58.71 -24.13
N GLU A 237 8.69 57.65 -23.60
CA GLU A 237 8.64 56.30 -24.19
C GLU A 237 7.32 55.57 -23.92
N ASN A 238 6.63 55.89 -22.82
CA ASN A 238 5.41 55.19 -22.40
C ASN A 238 4.10 55.94 -22.74
N ILE A 239 4.18 57.13 -23.33
CA ILE A 239 3.00 57.83 -23.87
C ILE A 239 2.67 57.38 -25.30
N SER A 240 1.38 57.20 -25.57
CA SER A 240 0.88 56.86 -26.91
C SER A 240 0.69 58.12 -27.75
N VAL A 241 1.76 58.56 -28.44
CA VAL A 241 1.78 59.79 -29.23
C VAL A 241 2.19 59.53 -30.68
N ASN A 242 1.50 60.17 -31.61
CA ASN A 242 1.92 60.23 -33.01
C ASN A 242 2.92 61.38 -33.20
N TRP A 243 4.21 61.06 -33.21
CA TRP A 243 5.29 62.03 -33.29
C TRP A 243 5.33 62.80 -34.62
N THR A 244 4.96 62.15 -35.71
CA THR A 244 4.81 62.80 -37.02
C THR A 244 3.69 63.85 -36.99
N GLU A 245 2.59 63.58 -36.30
CA GLU A 245 1.51 64.55 -36.10
C GLU A 245 1.96 65.74 -35.22
N GLN A 246 2.83 65.50 -34.24
CA GLN A 246 3.43 66.59 -33.45
C GLN A 246 4.28 67.51 -34.33
N ALA A 247 5.04 66.97 -35.28
CA ALA A 247 5.80 67.78 -36.23
C ALA A 247 4.88 68.65 -37.10
N VAL A 248 3.75 68.11 -37.58
CA VAL A 248 2.73 68.86 -38.34
C VAL A 248 2.19 70.03 -37.51
N LYS A 249 1.79 69.77 -36.26
CA LYS A 249 1.28 70.81 -35.35
C LYS A 249 2.32 71.89 -35.06
N SER A 250 3.60 71.51 -34.88
CA SER A 250 4.67 72.48 -34.68
C SER A 250 4.87 73.34 -35.94
N ALA A 251 4.89 72.72 -37.13
CA ALA A 251 5.03 73.41 -38.40
C ALA A 251 3.93 74.46 -38.63
N GLU A 252 2.67 74.09 -38.38
CA GLU A 252 1.53 75.02 -38.47
C GLU A 252 1.65 76.17 -37.46
N SER A 253 1.99 75.84 -36.20
CA SER A 253 2.20 76.84 -35.15
C SER A 253 3.29 77.85 -35.53
N TYR A 254 4.42 77.40 -36.11
CA TYR A 254 5.47 78.30 -36.56
C TYR A 254 4.99 79.29 -37.62
N LEU A 255 4.23 78.80 -38.60
CA LEU A 255 3.72 79.60 -39.70
C LEU A 255 2.65 80.61 -39.28
N ASP A 256 1.99 80.41 -38.13
CA ASP A 256 1.09 81.39 -37.53
C ASP A 256 1.85 82.61 -36.96
N TYR A 257 3.11 82.45 -36.57
CA TYR A 257 3.90 83.51 -35.95
C TYR A 257 4.97 84.12 -36.86
N THR A 258 5.58 83.34 -37.75
CA THR A 258 6.70 83.77 -38.59
C THR A 258 6.62 83.12 -39.96
N ALA A 259 6.98 83.87 -41.00
CA ALA A 259 7.05 83.34 -42.35
C ALA A 259 8.30 82.49 -42.56
N PHE A 260 8.15 81.32 -43.19
CA PHE A 260 9.26 80.42 -43.51
C PHE A 260 9.21 79.97 -44.97
N SER A 261 10.39 79.70 -45.53
CA SER A 261 10.51 78.87 -46.73
C SER A 261 10.29 77.39 -46.36
N LYS A 262 10.07 76.53 -47.36
CA LYS A 262 9.94 75.08 -47.12
C LYS A 262 11.16 74.51 -46.41
N SER A 263 12.35 74.75 -46.94
CA SER A 263 13.60 74.25 -46.34
C SER A 263 13.87 74.89 -44.99
N GLY A 264 13.60 76.19 -44.84
CA GLY A 264 13.78 76.87 -43.56
C GLY A 264 12.88 76.33 -42.46
N LEU A 265 11.62 75.97 -42.78
CA LEU A 265 10.73 75.35 -41.80
C LEU A 265 11.18 73.92 -41.44
N ILE A 266 11.67 73.15 -42.41
CA ILE A 266 12.25 71.82 -42.12
C ILE A 266 13.46 71.96 -41.19
N ASP A 267 14.40 72.85 -41.50
CA ASP A 267 15.59 73.09 -40.70
C ASP A 267 15.23 73.54 -39.27
N GLN A 268 14.16 74.35 -39.13
CA GLN A 268 13.67 74.80 -37.83
C GLN A 268 13.12 73.63 -37.00
N LEU A 269 12.33 72.74 -37.59
CA LEU A 269 11.80 71.56 -36.89
C LEU A 269 12.93 70.58 -36.53
N GLU A 270 13.91 70.38 -37.41
CA GLU A 270 15.10 69.56 -37.08
C GLU A 270 15.90 70.17 -35.92
N PHE A 271 16.03 71.49 -35.89
CA PHE A 271 16.66 72.20 -34.78
C PHE A 271 15.91 71.99 -33.45
N GLU A 272 14.58 71.89 -33.49
CA GLU A 272 13.77 71.51 -32.32
C GLU A 272 13.84 70.02 -31.96
N GLY A 273 14.59 69.22 -32.71
CA GLY A 273 14.80 67.80 -32.44
C GLY A 273 13.79 66.86 -33.07
N PHE A 274 12.97 67.34 -34.02
CA PHE A 274 12.21 66.42 -34.88
C PHE A 274 13.16 65.65 -35.80
N SER A 275 12.80 64.42 -36.16
CA SER A 275 13.56 63.67 -37.15
C SER A 275 13.41 64.32 -38.53
N THR A 276 14.41 64.19 -39.40
CA THR A 276 14.32 64.66 -40.80
C THR A 276 13.09 64.12 -41.52
N GLU A 277 12.70 62.88 -41.24
CA GLU A 277 11.52 62.24 -41.81
C GLU A 277 10.23 62.93 -41.34
N ASP A 278 10.07 63.15 -40.03
CA ASP A 278 8.89 63.81 -39.48
C ASP A 278 8.79 65.28 -39.91
N ALA A 279 9.93 66.00 -39.91
CA ALA A 279 9.99 67.41 -40.33
C ALA A 279 9.64 67.57 -41.81
N THR A 280 10.22 66.72 -42.67
CA THR A 280 9.91 66.73 -44.11
C THR A 280 8.44 66.38 -44.33
N TYR A 281 7.96 65.31 -43.68
CA TYR A 281 6.55 64.91 -43.77
C TYR A 281 5.62 66.04 -43.34
N ALA A 282 5.91 66.71 -42.22
CA ALA A 282 5.11 67.81 -41.72
C ALA A 282 4.96 68.91 -42.76
N VAL A 283 6.07 69.41 -43.29
CA VAL A 283 6.10 70.50 -44.27
C VAL A 283 5.45 70.11 -45.60
N GLU A 284 5.51 68.83 -45.99
CA GLU A 284 4.85 68.34 -47.21
C GLU A 284 3.33 68.16 -47.06
N ASN A 285 2.82 67.97 -45.84
CA ASN A 285 1.42 67.63 -45.59
C ASN A 285 0.59 68.77 -44.97
N ILE A 286 1.20 69.93 -44.68
CA ILE A 286 0.46 71.14 -44.30
C ILE A 286 -0.10 71.87 -45.52
N SER A 287 -1.29 72.45 -45.36
CA SER A 287 -1.96 73.21 -46.43
C SER A 287 -1.54 74.67 -46.41
N VAL A 288 -0.39 75.00 -47.03
CA VAL A 288 0.22 76.34 -47.02
C VAL A 288 0.45 76.86 -48.43
N ASP A 289 0.14 78.14 -48.65
CA ASP A 289 0.56 78.87 -49.85
C ASP A 289 2.00 79.38 -49.66
N TRP A 290 2.95 78.68 -50.27
CA TRP A 290 4.38 78.98 -50.13
C TRP A 290 4.79 80.29 -50.83
N SER A 291 4.05 80.72 -51.86
CA SER A 291 4.28 82.03 -52.49
C SER A 291 3.82 83.15 -51.54
N GLU A 292 2.72 82.95 -50.81
CA GLU A 292 2.28 83.89 -49.76
C GLU A 292 3.30 84.00 -48.62
N GLN A 293 3.94 82.90 -48.23
CA GLN A 293 5.01 82.92 -47.22
C GLN A 293 6.20 83.79 -47.67
N ALA A 294 6.57 83.76 -48.95
CA ALA A 294 7.63 84.61 -49.47
C ALA A 294 7.26 86.10 -49.39
N VAL A 295 6.00 86.45 -49.68
CA VAL A 295 5.48 87.83 -49.54
C VAL A 295 5.56 88.28 -48.09
N LYS A 296 5.09 87.47 -47.14
CA LYS A 296 5.16 87.78 -45.70
C LYS A 296 6.60 87.97 -45.21
N SER A 297 7.54 87.15 -45.67
CA SER A 297 8.96 87.34 -45.35
C SER A 297 9.50 88.66 -45.92
N ALA A 298 9.17 88.97 -47.18
CA ALA A 298 9.57 90.24 -47.82
C ALA A 298 9.03 91.47 -47.06
N GLU A 299 7.76 91.45 -46.65
CA GLU A 299 7.14 92.51 -45.84
C GLU A 299 7.85 92.68 -44.50
N SER A 300 8.08 91.58 -43.78
CA SER A 300 8.80 91.57 -42.50
C SER A 300 10.20 92.20 -42.60
N TYR A 301 10.94 91.87 -43.67
CA TYR A 301 12.24 92.48 -43.91
C TYR A 301 12.16 93.99 -44.11
N LEU A 302 11.18 94.45 -44.89
CA LEU A 302 10.98 95.87 -45.18
C LEU A 302 10.48 96.67 -43.97
N ASP A 303 9.76 96.02 -43.04
CA ASP A 303 9.39 96.61 -41.76
C ASP A 303 10.61 96.89 -40.88
N PHE A 304 11.67 96.09 -40.98
CA PHE A 304 12.88 96.24 -40.17
C PHE A 304 13.97 97.11 -40.84
N THR A 305 14.17 96.95 -42.15
CA THR A 305 15.23 97.67 -42.89
C THR A 305 14.90 97.84 -44.37
N SER A 306 15.47 98.87 -44.98
CA SER A 306 15.33 99.07 -46.43
C SER A 306 16.21 98.10 -47.22
N PHE A 307 15.67 97.57 -48.32
CA PHE A 307 16.39 96.74 -49.30
C PHE A 307 16.33 97.34 -50.70
N SER A 308 17.30 97.00 -51.55
CA SER A 308 17.13 97.10 -53.00
C SER A 308 16.35 95.89 -53.52
N ARG A 309 15.68 96.04 -54.67
CA ARG A 309 14.95 94.93 -55.31
C ARG A 309 15.80 93.65 -55.43
N SER A 310 17.00 93.75 -55.99
CA SER A 310 17.89 92.60 -56.14
C SER A 310 18.37 92.06 -54.79
N GLY A 311 18.65 92.93 -53.83
CA GLY A 311 19.11 92.51 -52.49
C GLY A 311 18.05 91.73 -51.72
N LEU A 312 16.78 92.13 -51.81
CA LEU A 312 15.69 91.40 -51.16
C LEU A 312 15.43 90.05 -51.84
N ILE A 313 15.50 89.98 -53.17
CA ILE A 313 15.40 88.71 -53.91
C ILE A 313 16.52 87.76 -53.49
N ASP A 314 17.77 88.24 -53.45
CA ASP A 314 18.92 87.43 -53.05
C ASP A 314 18.78 86.94 -51.59
N GLN A 315 18.25 87.78 -50.70
CA GLN A 315 18.00 87.42 -49.31
C GLN A 315 16.95 86.31 -49.19
N LEU A 316 15.82 86.42 -49.89
CA LEU A 316 14.76 85.39 -49.85
C LEU A 316 15.24 84.07 -50.48
N ILE A 317 16.03 84.12 -51.56
CA ILE A 317 16.65 82.91 -52.12
C ILE A 317 17.63 82.28 -51.12
N PHE A 318 18.41 83.10 -50.40
CA PHE A 318 19.31 82.60 -49.35
C PHE A 318 18.54 81.91 -48.21
N GLU A 319 17.35 82.40 -47.87
CA GLU A 319 16.44 81.76 -46.91
C GLU A 319 15.73 80.51 -47.45
N GLY A 320 15.94 80.16 -48.71
CA GLY A 320 15.43 78.92 -49.32
C GLY A 320 14.10 79.08 -50.08
N PHE A 321 13.62 80.30 -50.32
CA PHE A 321 12.51 80.51 -51.26
C PHE A 321 12.94 80.23 -52.70
N SER A 322 12.00 79.78 -53.54
CA SER A 322 12.28 79.61 -54.96
C SER A 322 12.55 80.98 -55.62
N VAL A 323 13.32 81.00 -56.71
CA VAL A 323 13.58 82.24 -57.45
C VAL A 323 12.28 82.90 -57.93
N GLU A 324 11.29 82.09 -58.30
CA GLU A 324 9.98 82.56 -58.73
C GLU A 324 9.21 83.22 -57.57
N ASP A 325 9.10 82.54 -56.43
CA ASP A 325 8.40 83.07 -55.24
C ASP A 325 9.08 84.33 -54.70
N ALA A 326 10.42 84.33 -54.61
CA ALA A 326 11.19 85.48 -54.17
C ALA A 326 11.00 86.69 -55.11
N THR A 327 11.03 86.48 -56.43
CA THR A 327 10.83 87.57 -57.40
C THR A 327 9.40 88.11 -57.30
N ASN A 328 8.41 87.22 -57.23
CA ASN A 328 7.01 87.58 -57.13
C ASN A 328 6.73 88.36 -55.83
N ALA A 329 7.24 87.88 -54.70
CA ALA A 329 7.11 88.52 -53.41
C ALA A 329 7.63 89.96 -53.40
N VAL A 330 8.83 90.17 -53.95
CA VAL A 330 9.44 91.50 -54.05
C VAL A 330 8.63 92.44 -54.95
N ASP A 331 8.08 91.93 -56.05
CA ASP A 331 7.19 92.71 -56.92
C ASP A 331 5.87 93.09 -56.19
N MET A 332 5.32 92.17 -55.38
CA MET A 332 4.09 92.41 -54.61
C MET A 332 4.25 93.47 -53.51
N VAL A 333 5.41 93.53 -52.86
CA VAL A 333 5.73 94.55 -51.83
C VAL A 333 6.19 95.89 -52.43
N GLY A 334 6.24 96.01 -53.76
CA GLY A 334 6.39 97.30 -54.47
C GLY A 334 7.83 97.74 -54.78
N LEU A 335 8.78 96.81 -54.89
CA LEU A 335 10.20 97.08 -55.21
C LEU A 335 10.63 96.73 -56.64
#